data_AF-A0A9X4HCP5-F1
#
_entry.id   AF-A0A9X4HCP5-F1
#
_cell.length_a   1.000
_cell.length_b   1.000
_cell.length_c   1.000
_cell.angle_alpha   90.00
_cell.angle_beta   90.00
_cell.angle_gamma   90.00
#
_symmetry.space_group_name_H-M   'P 1'
#
loop_
_entity.id
_entity.type
_entity.pdbx_description
1 polymer ?
#
loop_
_entity_poly.entity_id
_entity_poly.type
_entity_poly.pdbx_seq_one_letter_code
_entity_poly.pdbx_strand_id
1 'polypeptide(L)'
;MVGGSYLQRNIDTLPVEGKLVQITFLEGSTAESNVMPIILKRLAFISSTLRARSKAEKANIAAALQADVWPLLGAGQCLPALSRCMKPPRHMH
;
A
#
# COMPACT_ATOMS: atom_id res chain seq x y z
N MET A 1 1.63 -1.31 6.49
CA MET A 1 2.57 -2.37 6.03
C MET A 1 2.95 -3.31 7.15
N VAL A 2 3.44 -2.81 8.29
CA VAL A 2 3.96 -3.68 9.35
C VAL A 2 2.85 -4.49 10.03
N GLY A 3 1.76 -3.85 10.45
CA GLY A 3 0.71 -4.57 11.19
C GLY A 3 1.13 -4.84 12.64
N GLY A 4 0.55 -5.84 13.29
CA GLY A 4 0.90 -6.20 14.66
C GLY A 4 0.89 -5.00 15.63
N SER A 5 1.97 -4.87 16.40
CA SER A 5 2.16 -3.82 17.41
C SER A 5 2.16 -2.39 16.84
N TYR A 6 2.40 -2.22 15.53
CA TYR A 6 2.38 -0.90 14.87
C TYR A 6 0.97 -0.35 14.67
N LEU A 7 -0.07 -1.19 14.80
CA LEU A 7 -1.45 -0.75 14.58
C LEU A 7 -1.82 0.42 15.51
N GLN A 8 -1.51 0.32 16.79
CA GLN A 8 -1.79 1.39 17.75
C GLN A 8 -1.06 2.69 17.40
N ARG A 9 0.24 2.59 17.07
CA ARG A 9 1.05 3.76 16.67
C ARG A 9 0.48 4.47 15.44
N ASN A 10 -0.02 3.71 14.46
CA ASN A 10 -0.66 4.27 13.29
C ASN A 10 -1.98 4.97 13.65
N ILE A 11 -2.79 4.41 14.55
CA ILE A 11 -4.03 5.02 15.01
C ILE A 11 -3.77 6.34 15.75
N ASP A 12 -2.77 6.36 16.63
CA ASP A 12 -2.45 7.51 17.47
C ASP A 12 -1.95 8.71 16.66
N THR A 13 -1.19 8.45 15.59
CA THR A 13 -0.61 9.49 14.72
C THR A 13 -1.61 10.13 13.75
N LEU A 14 -2.78 9.51 13.54
CA LEU A 14 -3.78 10.04 12.62
C LEU A 14 -4.47 11.31 13.17
N PRO A 15 -4.71 12.33 12.33
CA PRO A 15 -5.53 13.47 12.69
C PRO A 15 -7.02 13.08 12.73
N VAL A 16 -7.88 14.01 13.17
CA VAL A 16 -9.34 13.89 13.01
C VAL A 16 -9.67 13.75 11.51
N GLU A 17 -10.60 12.85 11.17
CA GLU A 17 -10.91 12.38 9.81
C GLU A 17 -9.75 11.67 9.08
N GLY A 18 -8.70 11.27 9.80
CA GLY A 18 -7.54 10.60 9.23
C GLY A 18 -7.89 9.25 8.59
N LYS A 19 -7.13 8.87 7.55
CA LYS A 19 -7.30 7.60 6.84
C LYS A 19 -6.08 6.70 7.02
N LEU A 20 -6.29 5.50 7.54
CA LEU A 20 -5.30 4.43 7.58
C LEU A 20 -5.51 3.50 6.38
N VAL A 21 -4.54 3.44 5.48
CA VAL A 21 -4.54 2.49 4.36
C VAL A 21 -3.57 1.35 4.65
N GLN A 22 -4.10 0.18 5.04
CA GLN A 22 -3.31 -1.00 5.37
C GLN A 22 -3.24 -1.97 4.18
N ILE A 23 -2.02 -2.28 3.71
CA ILE A 23 -1.80 -3.10 2.50
C ILE A 23 -1.28 -4.52 2.76
N THR A 24 -0.64 -4.77 3.91
CA THR A 24 -0.05 -6.09 4.28
C THR A 24 0.18 -6.18 5.78
N PHE A 25 0.60 -7.34 6.29
CA PHE A 25 0.92 -7.62 7.69
C PHE A 25 2.26 -8.37 7.79
N LEU A 26 3.36 -7.65 8.02
CA LEU A 26 4.70 -8.24 8.17
C LEU A 26 4.93 -8.79 9.59
N GLU A 27 4.37 -8.16 10.61
CA GLU A 27 4.48 -8.54 12.03
C GLU A 27 3.19 -9.21 12.55
N GLY A 28 2.53 -9.99 11.69
CA GLY A 28 1.31 -10.71 12.05
C GLY A 28 0.02 -9.92 11.79
N SER A 29 -1.05 -10.67 11.51
CA SER A 29 -2.37 -10.17 11.15
C SER A 29 -3.25 -9.81 12.33
N THR A 30 -2.83 -10.15 13.54
CA THR A 30 -3.63 -10.03 14.77
C THR A 30 -2.87 -9.18 15.77
N ALA A 31 -3.55 -8.23 16.40
CA ALA A 31 -2.97 -7.34 17.38
C ALA A 31 -4.03 -6.89 18.39
N GLU A 32 -3.62 -6.72 19.64
CA GLU A 32 -4.41 -6.00 20.63
C GLU A 32 -4.17 -4.50 20.49
N SER A 33 -5.22 -3.69 20.47
CA SER A 33 -5.14 -2.23 20.27
C SER A 33 -6.34 -1.51 20.87
N ASN A 34 -6.13 -0.30 21.35
CA ASN A 34 -7.17 0.62 21.78
C ASN A 34 -7.86 1.26 20.56
N VAL A 35 -9.12 0.90 20.35
CA VAL A 35 -9.93 1.39 19.22
C VAL A 35 -10.72 2.66 19.52
N MET A 36 -10.69 3.18 20.76
CA MET A 36 -11.38 4.41 21.13
C MET A 36 -11.03 5.61 20.24
N PRO A 37 -9.75 5.83 19.84
CA PRO A 37 -9.41 6.95 18.98
C PRO A 37 -10.05 6.89 17.59
N ILE A 38 -10.42 5.69 17.09
CA ILE A 38 -11.10 5.54 15.80
C ILE A 38 -12.44 6.28 15.81
N ILE A 39 -13.20 6.15 16.90
CA ILE A 39 -14.50 6.81 17.05
C ILE A 39 -14.31 8.30 17.29
N LEU A 40 -13.46 8.66 18.27
CA LEU A 40 -13.26 10.05 18.67
C LEU A 40 -12.73 10.92 17.53
N LYS A 41 -11.84 10.37 16.70
CA LYS A 41 -11.25 11.05 15.55
C LYS A 41 -11.97 10.72 14.23
N ARG A 42 -13.01 9.89 14.22
CA ARG A 42 -13.75 9.47 13.01
C ARG A 42 -12.82 8.96 11.90
N LEU A 43 -11.94 8.04 12.27
CA LEU A 43 -10.92 7.52 11.36
C LEU A 43 -11.51 6.54 10.36
N ALA A 44 -11.01 6.58 9.12
CA ALA A 44 -11.28 5.54 8.14
C ALA A 44 -10.16 4.50 8.14
N PHE A 45 -10.52 3.22 8.28
CA PHE A 45 -9.61 2.10 8.09
C PHE A 45 -9.91 1.43 6.75
N ILE A 46 -8.98 1.48 5.81
CA ILE A 46 -9.15 0.99 4.43
C ILE A 46 -8.08 -0.06 4.15
N SER A 47 -8.46 -1.13 3.47
CA SER A 47 -7.52 -2.14 2.99
C SER A 47 -7.91 -2.64 1.60
N SER A 48 -6.94 -3.19 0.88
CA SER A 48 -7.18 -3.85 -0.39
C SER A 48 -5.99 -4.73 -0.75
N THR A 49 -6.23 -5.78 -1.54
CA THR A 49 -5.16 -6.57 -2.15
C THR A 49 -5.26 -6.50 -3.66
N LEU A 50 -4.14 -6.32 -4.35
CA LEU A 50 -4.14 -6.19 -5.82
C LEU A 50 -4.51 -7.50 -6.52
N ARG A 51 -4.13 -8.66 -5.94
CA ARG A 51 -4.35 -9.98 -6.55
C ARG A 51 -5.83 -10.26 -6.79
N ALA A 52 -6.67 -10.00 -5.78
CA ALA A 52 -8.10 -10.29 -5.80
C ALA A 52 -8.92 -9.33 -6.67
N ARG A 53 -8.37 -8.18 -7.08
CA ARG A 53 -9.11 -7.21 -7.91
C ARG A 53 -9.45 -7.77 -9.28
N SER A 54 -10.61 -7.36 -9.80
CA SER A 54 -11.09 -7.69 -11.13
C SER A 54 -10.18 -7.14 -12.23
N LYS A 55 -10.31 -7.68 -13.45
CA LYS A 55 -9.60 -7.17 -14.63
C LYS A 55 -9.97 -5.71 -14.91
N ALA A 56 -11.24 -5.34 -14.74
CA ALA A 56 -11.73 -3.99 -14.96
C ALA A 56 -11.09 -2.99 -13.98
N GLU A 57 -11.05 -3.32 -12.68
CA GLU A 57 -10.39 -2.48 -11.69
C GLU A 57 -8.89 -2.32 -11.98
N LYS A 58 -8.21 -3.40 -12.37
CA LYS A 58 -6.79 -3.36 -12.75
C LYS A 58 -6.57 -2.48 -13.99
N ALA A 59 -7.46 -2.55 -14.99
CA ALA A 59 -7.40 -1.70 -16.17
C ALA A 59 -7.56 -0.22 -15.82
N ASN A 60 -8.48 0.11 -14.92
CA ASN A 60 -8.67 1.49 -14.44
C ASN A 60 -7.42 2.01 -13.71
N ILE A 61 -6.78 1.19 -12.88
CA ILE A 61 -5.52 1.54 -12.22
C ILE A 61 -4.42 1.79 -13.28
N ALA A 62 -4.30 0.92 -14.28
CA ALA A 62 -3.29 1.08 -15.34
C ALA A 62 -3.50 2.38 -16.14
N ALA A 63 -4.75 2.71 -16.48
CA ALA A 63 -5.09 3.95 -17.18
C ALA A 63 -4.74 5.19 -16.35
N ALA A 64 -5.03 5.19 -15.04
CA ALA A 64 -4.66 6.28 -14.14
C ALA A 64 -3.14 6.45 -14.02
N LEU A 65 -2.39 5.34 -13.90
CA LEU A 65 -0.93 5.38 -13.88
C LEU A 65 -0.35 5.95 -15.18
N GLN A 66 -0.93 5.60 -16.33
CA GLN A 66 -0.49 6.14 -17.61
C GLN A 66 -0.76 7.65 -17.74
N ALA A 67 -1.89 8.13 -17.22
CA ALA A 67 -2.21 9.56 -17.24
C ALA A 67 -1.31 10.37 -16.30
N ASP A 68 -1.15 9.89 -15.06
CA ASP A 68 -0.58 10.72 -13.99
C ASP A 68 0.90 10.43 -13.70
N VAL A 69 1.35 9.18 -13.89
CA VAL A 69 2.69 8.74 -13.46
C VAL A 69 3.67 8.62 -14.62
N TRP A 70 3.23 8.21 -15.81
CA TRP A 70 4.11 8.07 -16.99
C TRP A 70 4.82 9.37 -17.38
N PRO A 71 4.17 10.55 -17.35
CA PRO A 71 4.86 11.82 -17.59
C PRO A 71 6.01 12.06 -16.60
N LEU A 72 5.81 11.74 -15.32
CA LEU A 72 6.83 11.87 -14.26
C LEU A 72 8.00 10.91 -14.47
N LEU A 73 7.73 9.69 -14.94
CA LEU A 73 8.75 8.71 -15.32
C LEU A 73 9.57 9.21 -16.51
N GLY A 74 8.90 9.70 -17.56
CA GLY A 74 9.56 10.25 -18.76
C GLY A 74 10.42 11.48 -18.45
N ALA A 75 10.00 12.30 -17.47
CA ALA A 75 10.76 13.44 -16.98
C ALA A 75 11.85 13.09 -15.94
N GLY A 76 11.98 11.81 -15.55
CA GLY A 76 12.97 11.37 -14.56
C GLY A 76 12.69 11.80 -13.12
N GLN A 77 11.47 12.24 -12.81
CA GLN A 77 11.10 12.79 -11.49
C GLN A 77 10.66 11.69 -10.49
N CYS A 78 10.31 10.50 -10.98
CA CYS A 78 9.81 9.39 -10.14
C CYS A 78 10.37 8.04 -10.60
N LEU A 79 11.71 7.93 -10.69
CA LEU A 79 12.35 6.70 -11.15
C LEU A 79 12.35 5.59 -10.07
N PRO A 80 12.20 4.32 -10.47
CA PRO A 80 12.29 3.20 -9.53
C PRO A 80 13.70 3.10 -8.93
N ALA A 81 13.76 2.92 -7.60
CA ALA A 81 15.00 2.64 -6.89
C ALA A 81 15.44 1.18 -7.13
N LEU A 82 16.32 0.96 -8.11
CA LEU A 82 16.84 -0.35 -8.44
C LEU A 82 18.00 -0.73 -7.52
N SER A 83 17.82 -1.80 -6.72
CA SER A 83 18.90 -2.32 -5.87
C SER A 83 19.80 -3.29 -6.63
N ARG A 84 19.24 -4.36 -7.21
CA ARG A 84 19.99 -5.38 -7.95
C ARG A 84 19.15 -5.96 -9.07
N CYS A 85 19.76 -6.12 -10.24
CA CYS A 85 19.19 -6.87 -11.35
C CYS A 85 19.84 -8.25 -11.44
N MET A 86 19.02 -9.31 -11.45
CA MET A 86 19.48 -10.66 -11.69
C MET A 86 19.17 -11.05 -13.14
N LYS A 87 20.11 -11.77 -13.78
CA LYS A 87 19.81 -12.40 -15.07
C LYS A 87 18.78 -13.52 -14.85
N PRO A 88 17.73 -13.63 -15.67
CA PRO A 88 16.81 -14.76 -15.57
C PRO A 88 17.61 -16.06 -15.80
N PRO A 89 17.23 -17.16 -15.12
CA PRO A 89 17.89 -18.44 -15.34
C PRO A 89 17.76 -18.81 -16.82
N ARG A 90 18.88 -19.06 -17.50
CA ARG A 90 18.86 -19.73 -18.80
C ARG A 90 18.32 -21.12 -18.53
N HIS A 91 17.17 -21.46 -19.11
CA HIS A 91 16.58 -22.77 -18.94
C HIS A 91 17.64 -23.86 -19.15
N MET A 92 17.84 -24.70 -18.13
CA MET A 92 18.25 -26.09 -18.34
C MET A 92 17.15 -26.70 -19.22
N HIS A 93 17.55 -27.18 -20.40
CA HIS A 93 16.78 -28.16 -21.14
C HIS A 93 16.60 -29.43 -20.29
#